data_AF-J2S2M8-F1
#
_entry.id   AF-J2S2M8-F1
#
_cell.length_a   1.000
_cell.length_b   1.000
_cell.length_c   1.000
_cell.angle_alpha   90.00
_cell.angle_beta   90.00
_cell.angle_gamma   90.00
#
_symmetry.space_group_name_H-M   'P 1'
#
loop_
_entity.id
_entity.type
_entity.pdbx_description
1 polymer ?
#
loop_
_entity_poly.entity_id
_entity_poly.type
_entity_poly.pdbx_seq_one_letter_code
_entity_poly.pdbx_strand_id
1 'polypeptide(L)'
;MSASKFGNLTMTVTDESLHVAGRGPSNKKVGAVSFFYENGASWSKFGKAWCGSWENNDPPELMQVDIQRKDWPKGSVKVVVCWTSDGVPPNESASDLVSVSFPS
;
A
#
# COMPACT_ATOMS: atom_id res chain seq x y z
N MET A 1 13.20 -17.70 -3.91
CA MET A 1 11.78 -17.39 -4.16
C MET A 1 11.70 -15.87 -4.31
N SER A 2 11.34 -15.37 -5.49
CA SER A 2 11.05 -13.93 -5.68
C SER A 2 9.85 -13.58 -4.81
N ALA A 3 9.85 -12.41 -4.16
CA ALA A 3 8.68 -11.97 -3.41
C ALA A 3 7.53 -11.81 -4.42
N SER A 4 6.37 -12.43 -4.13
CA SER A 4 5.14 -12.17 -4.88
C SER A 4 4.73 -10.70 -4.72
N LYS A 5 3.86 -10.19 -5.59
CA LYS A 5 3.30 -8.84 -5.47
C LYS A 5 2.23 -8.77 -4.38
N PHE A 6 1.97 -7.58 -3.84
CA PHE A 6 0.71 -7.30 -3.14
C PHE A 6 -0.47 -7.46 -4.13
N GLY A 7 -1.56 -8.09 -3.71
CA GLY A 7 -2.69 -8.44 -4.58
C GLY A 7 -4.05 -8.22 -3.93
N ASN A 8 -5.09 -8.08 -4.76
CA ASN A 8 -6.49 -7.85 -4.34
C ASN A 8 -6.64 -6.70 -3.35
N LEU A 9 -5.96 -5.58 -3.62
CA LEU A 9 -6.02 -4.42 -2.74
C LEU A 9 -7.30 -3.62 -2.97
N THR A 10 -7.98 -3.30 -1.88
CA THR A 10 -9.08 -2.34 -1.81
C THR A 10 -8.65 -1.20 -0.92
N MET A 11 -8.83 0.03 -1.39
CA MET A 11 -8.42 1.25 -0.69
C MET A 11 -9.63 2.19 -0.58
N THR A 12 -10.04 2.48 0.65
CA THR A 12 -11.19 3.33 0.96
C THR A 12 -10.73 4.52 1.79
N VAL A 13 -10.91 5.72 1.28
CA VAL A 13 -10.56 6.96 1.99
C VAL A 13 -11.80 7.50 2.71
N THR A 14 -11.64 7.85 3.97
CA THR A 14 -12.57 8.66 4.77
C THR A 14 -11.98 10.07 4.97
N ASP A 15 -12.72 10.96 5.62
CA ASP A 15 -12.22 12.31 5.94
C ASP A 15 -10.97 12.30 6.85
N GLU A 16 -10.73 11.21 7.57
CA GLU A 16 -9.73 11.09 8.63
C GLU A 16 -8.67 10.00 8.38
N SER A 17 -8.99 8.98 7.60
CA SER A 17 -8.14 7.79 7.42
C SER A 17 -8.22 7.20 6.01
N LEU A 18 -7.14 6.54 5.59
CA LEU A 18 -7.16 5.62 4.45
C LEU A 18 -7.22 4.20 4.99
N HIS A 19 -8.31 3.49 4.74
CA HIS A 19 -8.41 2.06 5.01
C HIS A 19 -7.91 1.27 3.82
N VAL A 20 -7.01 0.32 4.07
CA VAL A 20 -6.50 -0.59 3.04
C VAL A 20 -6.75 -2.02 3.48
N ALA A 21 -7.34 -2.81 2.60
CA ALA A 21 -7.51 -4.24 2.76
C ALA A 21 -6.90 -4.96 1.56
N GLY A 22 -6.44 -6.19 1.76
CA GLY A 22 -5.96 -7.06 0.69
C GLY A 22 -4.79 -7.93 1.14
N ARG A 23 -4.11 -8.52 0.16
CA ARG A 23 -3.11 -9.57 0.39
C ARG A 23 -1.71 -9.02 0.15
N GLY A 24 -0.86 -9.22 1.14
CA GLY A 24 0.58 -9.07 1.01
C GLY A 24 1.22 -10.22 0.24
N PRO A 25 2.50 -10.04 -0.17
CA PRO A 25 3.29 -11.09 -0.78
C PRO A 25 3.32 -12.37 0.07
N SER A 26 3.09 -13.54 -0.54
CA SER A 26 3.30 -14.85 0.10
C SER A 26 4.80 -15.12 0.28
N ASN A 27 5.40 -14.44 1.26
CA ASN A 27 6.80 -14.62 1.63
C ASN A 27 7.02 -14.67 3.15
N LYS A 28 5.94 -14.82 3.94
CA LYS A 28 5.93 -14.84 5.42
C LYS A 28 6.67 -13.65 6.06
N LYS A 29 6.83 -12.54 5.34
CA LYS A 29 7.42 -11.33 5.89
C LYS A 29 6.37 -10.54 6.65
N VAL A 30 6.72 -10.14 7.87
CA VAL A 30 6.07 -9.06 8.59
C VAL A 30 6.96 -7.85 8.46
N GLY A 31 6.42 -6.71 8.07
CA GLY A 31 7.26 -5.56 7.79
C GLY A 31 6.51 -4.27 7.50
N ALA A 32 7.27 -3.18 7.47
CA ALA A 32 6.77 -1.88 7.07
C ALA A 32 6.54 -1.83 5.55
N VAL A 33 5.36 -1.38 5.14
CA VAL A 33 5.01 -1.10 3.75
C VAL A 33 4.87 0.40 3.52
N SER A 34 5.07 0.83 2.29
CA SER A 34 4.99 2.23 1.88
C SER A 34 3.95 2.38 0.77
N PHE A 35 3.17 3.47 0.85
CA PHE A 35 2.20 3.83 -0.18
C PHE A 35 2.73 4.98 -1.01
N PHE A 36 2.63 4.81 -2.33
CA PHE A 36 3.05 5.79 -3.31
C PHE A 36 1.90 6.08 -4.26
N TYR A 37 1.77 7.34 -4.68
CA TYR A 37 0.90 7.72 -5.79
C TYR A 37 1.71 8.15 -7.01
N GLU A 38 1.14 7.93 -8.19
CA GLU A 38 1.71 8.36 -9.46
C GLU A 38 1.59 9.90 -9.58
N ASN A 39 2.73 10.58 -9.73
CA ASN A 39 2.84 12.02 -9.93
C ASN A 39 3.60 12.30 -11.23
N GLY A 40 2.86 12.37 -12.33
CA GLY A 40 3.45 12.45 -13.68
C GLY A 40 4.29 11.20 -13.99
N ALA A 41 5.59 11.39 -14.22
CA ALA A 41 6.54 10.30 -14.49
C ALA A 41 7.27 9.80 -13.22
N SER A 42 6.84 10.22 -12.03
CA SER A 42 7.49 9.95 -10.75
C SER A 42 6.53 9.36 -9.72
N TRP A 43 7.08 8.82 -8.64
CA TRP A 43 6.33 8.28 -7.51
C TRP A 43 6.54 9.13 -6.27
N SER A 44 5.45 9.52 -5.61
CA SER A 44 5.48 10.30 -4.37
C SER A 44 4.94 9.48 -3.23
N LYS A 45 5.72 9.39 -2.15
CA LYS A 45 5.33 8.68 -0.93
C LYS A 45 4.40 9.54 -0.09
N PHE A 46 3.28 8.98 0.36
CA PHE A 46 2.33 9.70 1.20
C PHE A 46 1.90 8.91 2.45
N GLY A 47 2.31 7.64 2.55
CA GLY A 47 1.91 6.80 3.67
C GLY A 47 2.89 5.68 4.00
N LYS A 48 2.80 5.18 5.23
CA LYS A 48 3.46 3.96 5.69
C LYS A 48 2.48 3.15 6.52
N ALA A 49 2.58 1.83 6.44
CA ALA A 49 1.82 0.89 7.24
C ALA A 49 2.66 -0.32 7.61
N TRP A 50 2.05 -1.27 8.32
CA TRP A 50 2.61 -2.59 8.55
C TRP A 50 1.76 -3.65 7.86
N CYS A 51 2.42 -4.60 7.20
CA CYS A 51 1.80 -5.81 6.68
C CYS A 51 2.35 -7.01 7.45
N GLY A 52 1.47 -7.93 7.84
CA GLY A 52 1.83 -9.14 8.58
C GLY A 52 0.59 -9.96 8.93
N SER A 53 0.78 -11.26 9.15
CA SER A 53 -0.27 -12.15 9.66
C SER A 53 -0.08 -12.34 11.16
N TRP A 54 -1.14 -12.18 11.96
CA TRP A 54 -1.08 -12.47 13.40
C TRP A 54 -1.09 -13.97 13.72
N GLU A 55 -1.78 -14.83 12.93
CA GLU A 55 -2.03 -16.22 13.38
C GLU A 55 -2.18 -17.30 12.26
N ASN A 56 -1.27 -17.36 11.26
CA ASN A 56 -1.24 -18.39 10.19
C ASN A 56 -2.03 -18.11 8.89
N ASN A 57 -2.35 -16.86 8.56
CA ASN A 57 -2.94 -16.54 7.26
C ASN A 57 -1.83 -16.38 6.20
N ASP A 58 -1.71 -17.38 5.33
CA ASP A 58 -1.03 -17.27 4.03
C ASP A 58 -2.12 -17.11 2.96
N PRO A 59 -2.17 -15.99 2.22
CA PRO A 59 -1.22 -14.87 2.22
C PRO A 59 -1.35 -13.91 3.41
N PRO A 60 -0.26 -13.23 3.81
CA PRO A 60 -0.30 -12.23 4.88
C PRO A 60 -1.28 -11.13 4.50
N GLU A 61 -2.09 -10.68 5.44
CA GLU A 61 -3.05 -9.61 5.18
C GLU A 61 -2.40 -8.25 5.40
N LEU A 62 -2.82 -7.27 4.60
CA LEU A 62 -2.49 -5.89 4.91
C LEU A 62 -3.36 -5.49 6.10
N MET A 63 -2.74 -5.37 7.28
CA MET A 63 -3.45 -4.94 8.47
C MET A 63 -3.94 -3.51 8.26
N GLN A 64 -5.18 -3.25 8.66
CA GLN A 64 -5.78 -1.92 8.62
C GLN A 64 -4.82 -0.91 9.26
N VAL A 65 -4.43 0.11 8.52
CA VAL A 65 -3.58 1.19 9.04
C VAL A 65 -4.21 2.52 8.75
N ASP A 66 -4.41 3.31 9.80
CA ASP A 66 -4.77 4.70 9.69
C ASP A 66 -3.55 5.53 9.28
N ILE A 67 -3.44 5.79 7.98
CA ILE A 67 -2.45 6.74 7.45
C ILE A 67 -2.94 8.14 7.77
N GLN A 68 -2.24 8.84 8.66
CA GLN A 68 -2.59 10.22 9.02
C GLN A 68 -2.53 11.14 7.79
N ARG A 69 -3.55 12.00 7.64
CA ARG A 69 -3.87 12.86 6.49
C ARG A 69 -2.77 13.82 6.01
N LYS A 70 -1.66 13.93 6.72
CA LYS A 70 -0.62 14.91 6.39
C LYS A 70 0.00 14.54 5.03
N ASP A 71 -0.18 15.42 4.05
CA ASP A 71 0.31 15.34 2.68
C ASP A 71 -0.38 14.32 1.75
N TRP A 72 -1.68 14.04 1.97
CA TRP A 72 -2.45 13.28 0.99
C TRP A 72 -2.49 13.98 -0.38
N PRO A 73 -2.43 13.20 -1.48
CA PRO A 73 -2.70 13.74 -2.80
C PRO A 73 -4.15 14.24 -2.86
N LYS A 74 -4.43 15.21 -3.73
CA LYS A 74 -5.79 15.73 -3.93
C LYS A 74 -6.44 15.06 -5.12
N GLY A 75 -7.73 14.75 -5.00
CA GLY A 75 -8.52 14.18 -6.08
C GLY A 75 -8.25 12.69 -6.31
N SER A 76 -8.53 12.22 -7.52
CA SER A 76 -8.36 10.81 -7.88
C SER A 76 -6.94 10.55 -8.38
N VAL A 77 -6.23 9.65 -7.71
CA VAL A 77 -4.86 9.25 -8.07
C VAL A 77 -4.72 7.73 -8.12
N LYS A 78 -3.69 7.25 -8.81
CA LYS A 78 -3.32 5.84 -8.79
C LYS A 78 -2.30 5.57 -7.70
N VAL A 79 -2.61 4.64 -6.83
CA VAL A 79 -1.82 4.26 -5.66
C VAL A 79 -1.25 2.86 -5.83
N VAL A 80 -0.03 2.66 -5.37
CA VAL A 80 0.58 1.34 -5.18
C VAL A 80 1.12 1.19 -3.76
N VAL A 81 1.23 -0.05 -3.31
CA VAL A 81 1.92 -0.41 -2.07
C VAL A 81 3.08 -1.36 -2.37
N CYS A 82 4.20 -1.18 -1.68
CA CYS A 82 5.35 -2.10 -1.74
C CYS A 82 6.02 -2.19 -0.37
N TRP A 83 6.92 -3.15 -0.18
CA TRP A 83 7.76 -3.18 1.02
C TRP A 83 8.61 -1.92 1.08
N THR A 84 8.76 -1.34 2.27
CA THR A 84 9.59 -0.14 2.44
C THR A 84 11.05 -0.42 2.13
N SER A 85 11.52 -1.66 2.35
CA SER A 85 12.88 -2.11 2.01
C SER A 85 13.16 -2.12 0.52
N ASP A 86 12.12 -2.28 -0.31
CA ASP A 86 12.26 -2.44 -1.76
C ASP A 86 12.30 -1.07 -2.47
N GLY A 87 12.14 0.01 -1.71
CA GLY A 87 12.30 1.38 -2.20
C GLY A 87 11.09 1.90 -2.98
N VAL A 88 11.37 2.76 -3.96
CA VAL A 88 10.36 3.44 -4.78
C VAL A 88 9.97 2.55 -5.97
N PRO A 89 8.67 2.41 -6.31
CA PRO A 89 8.23 1.68 -7.50
C PRO A 89 8.82 2.25 -8.82
N PRO A 90 8.88 1.45 -9.90
CA PRO A 90 8.49 0.04 -9.98
C PRO A 90 9.50 -0.89 -9.30
N ASN A 91 9.01 -1.90 -8.57
CA ASN A 91 9.81 -2.97 -7.98
C ASN A 91 9.00 -4.28 -7.92
N GLU A 92 9.62 -5.40 -7.54
CA GLU A 92 8.99 -6.72 -7.58
C GLU A 92 7.84 -6.90 -6.59
N SER A 93 7.83 -6.17 -5.47
CA SER A 93 6.74 -6.28 -4.49
C SER A 93 5.57 -5.35 -4.79
N ALA A 94 5.76 -4.31 -5.60
CA ALA A 94 4.72 -3.33 -5.90
C ALA A 94 3.41 -3.98 -6.37
N SER A 95 2.31 -3.56 -5.75
CA SER A 95 0.97 -3.95 -6.18
C SER A 95 0.65 -3.47 -7.58
N ASP A 96 -0.45 -3.98 -8.13
CA ASP A 96 -1.14 -3.31 -9.23
C ASP A 96 -1.63 -1.91 -8.81
N LEU A 97 -1.88 -1.06 -9.81
CA LEU A 97 -2.39 0.29 -9.60
C LEU A 97 -3.84 0.25 -9.10
N VAL A 98 -4.08 0.90 -7.96
CA VAL A 98 -5.42 1.08 -7.41
C VAL A 98 -5.82 2.55 -7.56
N SER A 99 -6.95 2.81 -8.19
CA SER A 99 -7.49 4.18 -8.27
C SER A 99 -8.13 4.55 -6.93
N VAL A 100 -7.68 5.63 -6.32
CA VAL A 100 -8.13 6.09 -5.00
C VAL A 100 -8.51 7.56 -5.07
N SER A 101 -9.68 7.89 -4.53
CA SER A 101 -10.18 9.28 -4.47
C SER A 101 -9.96 9.86 -3.08
N PHE A 102 -9.12 10.89 -2.99
CA PHE A 102 -8.84 11.60 -1.75
C PHE A 102 -9.63 12.92 -1.65
N PRO A 103 -10.04 13.33 -0.43
CA PRO A 103 -10.68 14.63 -0.18
C PRO A 103 -9.81 15.80 -0.65
N SER A 104 -10.45 16.85 -1.14
CA SER A 104 -9.83 18.10 -1.63
C SER A 104 -9.25 18.99 -0.54
#